data_AF-A0A2H0A686-F1
#
_entry.id   AF-A0A2H0A686-F1
#
_cell.length_a   1.000
_cell.length_b   1.000
_cell.length_c   1.000
_cell.angle_alpha   90.00
_cell.angle_beta   90.00
_cell.angle_gamma   90.00
#
_symmetry.space_group_name_H-M   'P 1'
#
loop_
_entity.id
_entity.type
_entity.pdbx_description
1 polymer ?
#
loop_
_entity_poly.entity_id
_entity_poly.type
_entity_poly.pdbx_seq_one_letter_code
_entity_poly.pdbx_strand_id
1 'polypeptide(L)'
;MDILHSINGVPIRFTDERWVHIVENHDDLAGFHDEIVDIIEYPEYIIKGYKGALIALRQIKKGKFLCVIYKEISAEDGFVITAYFSSKISLGKEDIIWQQQKQPRH
;
A
#
# COMPACT_ATOMS: atom_id res chain seq x y z
N MET A 1 -11.37 12.68 3.69
CA MET A 1 -10.58 12.73 2.43
C MET A 1 -9.17 13.13 2.77
N ASP A 2 -8.29 12.16 2.61
CA ASP A 2 -6.89 12.24 2.97
C ASP A 2 -6.05 12.24 1.70
N ILE A 3 -5.08 13.15 1.66
CA ILE A 3 -4.12 13.23 0.56
C ILE A 3 -2.78 12.81 1.14
N LEU A 4 -2.35 11.62 0.72
CA LEU A 4 -1.12 10.97 1.17
C LEU A 4 -0.06 11.13 0.09
N HIS A 5 1.21 10.99 0.41
CA HIS A 5 2.27 11.07 -0.60
C HIS A 5 2.94 9.72 -0.79
N SER A 6 2.99 9.23 -2.03
CA SER A 6 3.77 8.03 -2.34
C SER A 6 5.26 8.28 -2.16
N ILE A 7 6.07 7.21 -2.20
CA ILE A 7 7.54 7.33 -2.21
C ILE A 7 8.10 8.17 -3.37
N ASN A 8 7.32 8.36 -4.44
CA ASN A 8 7.70 9.16 -5.59
C ASN A 8 7.31 10.64 -5.41
N GLY A 9 6.71 11.00 -4.26
CA GLY A 9 6.18 12.33 -3.99
C GLY A 9 4.84 12.61 -4.66
N VAL A 10 4.18 11.59 -5.23
CA VAL A 10 2.89 11.76 -5.91
C VAL A 10 1.76 11.76 -4.88
N PRO A 11 0.84 12.74 -4.91
CA PRO A 11 -0.30 12.75 -4.01
C PRO A 11 -1.32 11.65 -4.37
N ILE A 12 -1.58 10.76 -3.43
CA ILE A 12 -2.53 9.66 -3.51
C ILE A 12 -3.78 10.04 -2.72
N ARG A 13 -4.90 10.15 -3.42
CA ARG A 13 -6.21 10.40 -2.82
C ARG A 13 -6.75 9.13 -2.20
N PHE A 14 -7.07 9.23 -0.91
CA PHE A 14 -7.79 8.21 -0.18
C PHE A 14 -9.06 8.84 0.41
N THR A 15 -10.20 8.50 -0.19
CA THR A 15 -11.50 9.02 0.23
C THR A 15 -12.21 8.01 1.12
N ASP A 16 -13.06 8.51 2.01
CA ASP A 16 -13.89 7.72 2.90
C ASP A 16 -14.79 6.74 2.11
N GLU A 17 -15.32 7.16 0.95
CA GLU A 17 -16.09 6.29 0.06
C GLU A 17 -15.25 5.12 -0.46
N ARG A 18 -13.97 5.36 -0.81
CA ARG A 18 -13.07 4.31 -1.26
C ARG A 18 -12.71 3.37 -0.12
N TRP A 19 -12.52 3.90 1.08
CA TRP A 19 -12.30 3.11 2.29
C TRP A 19 -13.47 2.19 2.57
N VAL A 20 -14.70 2.71 2.58
CA VAL A 20 -15.91 1.91 2.77
C VAL A 20 -15.98 0.79 1.74
N HIS A 21 -15.75 1.10 0.46
CA HIS A 21 -15.76 0.09 -0.59
C HIS A 21 -14.70 -1.01 -0.40
N ILE A 22 -13.53 -0.67 0.12
CA ILE A 22 -12.47 -1.64 0.43
C ILE A 22 -12.90 -2.54 1.59
N VAL A 23 -13.40 -1.97 2.68
CA VAL A 23 -13.83 -2.74 3.86
C VAL A 23 -15.04 -3.62 3.54
N GLU A 24 -15.97 -3.17 2.70
CA GLU A 24 -17.11 -3.99 2.25
C GLU A 24 -16.67 -5.24 1.47
N ASN A 25 -15.52 -5.19 0.78
CA ASN A 25 -14.94 -6.35 0.10
C ASN A 25 -13.99 -7.16 1.01
N HIS A 26 -13.43 -6.51 2.03
CA HIS A 26 -12.39 -7.03 2.91
C HIS A 26 -12.67 -6.60 4.36
N ASP A 27 -13.68 -7.21 5.00
CA ASP A 27 -14.05 -6.88 6.38
C ASP A 27 -12.90 -7.05 7.37
N ASP A 28 -11.92 -7.91 7.06
CA ASP A 28 -10.70 -8.11 7.84
C ASP A 28 -9.82 -6.86 7.94
N LEU A 29 -10.01 -5.88 7.05
CA LEU A 29 -9.34 -4.58 7.10
C LEU A 29 -10.02 -3.58 8.04
N ALA A 30 -11.22 -3.87 8.55
CA ALA A 30 -11.87 -2.99 9.51
C ALA A 30 -10.96 -2.72 10.72
N GLY A 31 -10.53 -1.46 10.89
CA GLY A 31 -9.57 -1.05 11.92
C GLY A 31 -8.10 -0.91 11.46
N PHE A 32 -7.79 -1.14 10.18
CA PHE A 32 -6.47 -0.94 9.59
C PHE A 32 -6.39 0.33 8.72
N HIS A 33 -7.31 1.28 8.90
CA HIS A 33 -7.32 2.53 8.14
C HIS A 33 -5.98 3.28 8.27
N ASP A 34 -5.57 3.55 9.52
CA ASP A 34 -4.29 4.22 9.81
C ASP A 34 -3.09 3.45 9.27
N GLU A 35 -3.10 2.12 9.33
CA GLU A 35 -2.02 1.30 8.77
C GLU A 35 -1.95 1.42 7.25
N ILE A 36 -3.09 1.48 6.54
CA ILE A 36 -3.11 1.68 5.09
C ILE A 36 -2.56 3.06 4.73
N VAL A 37 -2.98 4.09 5.47
CA VAL A 37 -2.47 5.45 5.32
C VAL A 37 -0.95 5.47 5.47
N ASP A 38 -0.45 4.90 6.57
CA ASP A 38 0.97 4.87 6.88
C ASP A 38 1.78 4.00 5.89
N ILE A 39 1.19 2.95 5.32
CA ILE A 39 1.83 2.12 4.28
C ILE A 39 1.99 2.85 2.96
N ILE A 40 1.08 3.76 2.60
CA ILE A 40 1.19 4.54 1.36
C ILE A 40 2.37 5.52 1.46
N GLU A 41 2.55 6.15 2.63
CA GLU A 41 3.61 7.13 2.87
C GLU A 41 4.96 6.47 3.23
N TYR A 42 4.91 5.40 4.01
CA TYR A 42 6.08 4.70 4.55
C TYR A 42 6.03 3.18 4.30
N PRO A 43 5.94 2.71 3.05
CA PRO A 43 5.92 1.28 2.77
C PRO A 43 7.22 0.60 3.20
N GLU A 44 7.18 -0.71 3.49
CA GLU A 44 8.42 -1.49 3.64
C GLU A 44 8.93 -1.98 2.29
N TYR A 45 8.01 -2.35 1.39
CA TYR A 45 8.32 -2.78 0.04
C TYR A 45 7.32 -2.19 -0.94
N ILE A 46 7.78 -1.89 -2.15
CA ILE A 46 6.90 -1.57 -3.27
C ILE A 46 7.19 -2.52 -4.41
N ILE A 47 6.10 -3.13 -4.87
CA ILE A 47 6.09 -4.11 -5.95
C ILE A 47 5.36 -3.51 -7.14
N LYS A 48 5.88 -3.83 -8.33
CA LYS A 48 5.25 -3.44 -9.58
C LYS A 48 3.99 -4.28 -9.81
N GLY A 49 2.84 -3.62 -9.74
CA GLY A 49 1.56 -4.21 -10.11
C GLY A 49 1.32 -4.22 -11.62
N TYR A 50 0.13 -4.68 -12.00
CA TYR A 50 -0.30 -4.71 -13.40
C TYR A 50 -0.77 -3.32 -13.89
N LYS A 51 -0.60 -3.03 -15.19
CA LYS A 51 -1.06 -1.77 -15.84
C LYS A 51 -0.56 -0.48 -15.16
N GLY A 52 0.66 -0.51 -14.61
CA GLY A 52 1.28 0.63 -13.94
C GLY A 52 0.73 0.91 -12.54
N ALA A 53 0.03 -0.03 -11.91
CA ALA A 53 -0.27 0.04 -10.49
C ALA A 53 1.00 -0.24 -9.67
N LEU A 54 1.04 0.32 -8.47
CA LEU A 54 2.05 0.08 -7.46
C LEU A 54 1.40 -0.63 -6.28
N ILE A 55 2.13 -1.57 -5.68
CA ILE A 55 1.66 -2.34 -4.55
C ILE A 55 2.61 -2.04 -3.39
N ALA A 56 2.15 -1.21 -2.46
CA ALA A 56 2.84 -0.98 -1.20
C ALA A 56 2.53 -2.13 -0.24
N LEU A 57 3.57 -2.64 0.42
CA LEU A 57 3.51 -3.80 1.28
C LEU A 57 4.16 -3.50 2.61
N ARG A 58 3.55 -3.99 3.68
CA ARG A 58 4.12 -4.00 5.02
C ARG A 58 3.80 -5.27 5.76
N GLN A 59 4.79 -5.79 6.47
CA GLN A 59 4.64 -6.95 7.32
C GLN A 59 3.97 -6.56 8.63
N ILE A 60 2.69 -6.89 8.78
CA ILE A 60 1.95 -6.62 10.02
C ILE A 60 2.22 -7.73 11.06
N LYS A 61 2.40 -8.98 10.61
CA LYS A 61 2.80 -10.10 11.46
C LYS A 61 3.72 -11.04 10.69
N LYS A 62 4.46 -11.91 11.39
CA LYS A 62 5.31 -12.92 10.76
C LYS A 62 4.49 -13.76 9.77
N GLY A 63 4.82 -13.64 8.49
CA GLY A 63 4.11 -14.33 7.40
C GLY A 63 2.73 -13.75 7.02
N LYS A 64 2.35 -12.55 7.50
CA LYS A 64 1.14 -11.84 7.08
C LYS A 64 1.51 -10.40 6.70
N PHE A 65 1.20 -10.04 5.46
CA PHE A 65 1.48 -8.73 4.89
C PHE A 65 0.17 -8.01 4.57
N LEU A 66 0.15 -6.70 4.78
CA LEU A 66 -0.89 -5.81 4.29
C LEU A 66 -0.42 -5.23 2.96
N CYS A 67 -1.24 -5.44 1.93
CA CYS A 67 -1.03 -4.93 0.59
C CYS A 67 -1.96 -3.76 0.33
N VAL A 68 -1.41 -2.66 -0.16
CA VAL A 68 -2.17 -1.52 -0.63
C VAL A 68 -1.82 -1.29 -2.09
N ILE A 69 -2.81 -1.49 -2.96
CA ILE A 69 -2.69 -1.24 -4.40
C ILE A 69 -3.16 0.18 -4.66
N TYR A 70 -2.27 1.00 -5.20
CA TYR A 70 -2.56 2.35 -5.63
C TYR A 70 -2.00 2.60 -7.03
N LYS A 71 -2.48 3.65 -7.67
CA LYS A 71 -2.00 4.05 -8.98
C LYS A 71 -1.77 5.55 -9.03
N GLU A 72 -0.62 5.91 -9.55
CA GLU A 72 -0.23 7.27 -9.88
C GLU A 72 -0.74 7.54 -11.30
N ILE A 73 -1.75 8.41 -11.45
CA ILE A 73 -2.25 8.82 -12.77
C ILE A 73 -1.32 9.88 -13.36
N SER A 74 -0.77 10.75 -12.53
CA SER A 74 0.12 11.86 -12.92
C SER A 74 1.03 12.21 -11.76
N ALA A 75 1.99 13.12 -11.96
CA ALA A 75 2.91 13.57 -10.91
C ALA A 75 2.18 14.25 -9.71
N GLU A 76 0.95 14.70 -9.94
CA GLU A 76 0.11 15.46 -9.01
C GLU A 76 -1.24 14.79 -8.74
N ASP A 77 -1.43 13.55 -9.18
CA ASP A 77 -2.67 12.81 -8.97
C ASP A 77 -2.46 11.30 -8.93
N GLY A 78 -3.00 10.67 -7.91
CA GLY A 78 -3.10 9.24 -7.77
C GLY A 78 -4.26 8.85 -6.86
N PHE A 79 -4.58 7.57 -6.83
CA PHE A 79 -5.68 7.05 -6.03
C PHE A 79 -5.43 5.63 -5.56
N VAL A 80 -6.05 5.28 -4.44
CA VAL A 80 -6.06 3.91 -3.92
C VAL A 80 -7.06 3.06 -4.70
N ILE A 81 -6.60 1.95 -5.25
CA ILE A 81 -7.44 0.99 -5.96
C ILE A 81 -8.11 0.07 -4.95
N THR A 82 -7.33 -0.64 -4.14
CA THR A 82 -7.81 -1.58 -3.12
C THR A 82 -6.71 -1.90 -2.11
N ALA A 83 -7.07 -2.52 -0.99
CA ALA A 83 -6.12 -3.11 -0.05
C ALA A 83 -6.59 -4.51 0.36
N TYR A 84 -5.67 -5.37 0.80
CA TYR A 84 -5.98 -6.71 1.31
C TYR A 84 -4.83 -7.28 2.13
N PHE A 85 -5.13 -8.24 3.00
CA PHE A 85 -4.10 -9.05 3.63
C PHE A 85 -3.69 -10.23 2.76
N SER A 86 -2.40 -10.51 2.70
CA SER A 86 -1.89 -11.75 2.10
C SER A 86 -0.80 -12.37 2.96
N SER A 87 -0.94 -13.68 3.16
CA SER A 87 0.05 -14.50 3.88
C SER A 87 0.95 -15.32 2.95
N LYS A 88 0.73 -15.22 1.63
CA LYS A 88 1.46 -15.99 0.60
C LYS A 88 2.48 -15.16 -0.17
N ILE A 89 2.67 -13.90 0.22
CA ILE A 89 3.62 -12.99 -0.40
C ILE A 89 5.02 -13.56 -0.21
N SER A 90 5.63 -13.91 -1.33
CA SER A 90 7.00 -14.37 -1.38
C SER A 90 7.80 -13.28 -2.07
N LEU A 91 8.38 -12.36 -1.29
CA LEU A 91 9.16 -11.22 -1.75
C LEU A 91 10.21 -11.60 -2.83
N GLY A 92 10.78 -12.81 -2.77
CA GLY A 92 11.73 -13.30 -3.78
C GLY A 92 11.14 -13.74 -5.13
N LYS A 93 9.82 -13.76 -5.30
CA LYS A 93 9.12 -14.10 -6.55
C LYS A 93 8.44 -12.91 -7.22
N GLU A 94 8.41 -11.77 -6.52
CA GLU A 94 7.71 -10.59 -6.98
C GLU A 94 8.71 -9.53 -7.47
N ASP A 95 8.28 -8.71 -8.43
CA ASP A 95 9.07 -7.60 -8.95
C ASP A 95 9.09 -6.43 -7.95
N ILE A 96 9.94 -6.55 -6.93
CA ILE A 96 10.22 -5.47 -5.98
C ILE A 96 11.01 -4.38 -6.72
N ILE A 97 10.38 -3.21 -6.85
CA ILE A 97 11.01 -2.04 -7.47
C ILE A 97 11.62 -1.10 -6.43
N TRP A 98 11.16 -1.18 -5.18
CA TRP A 98 11.71 -0.39 -4.09
C TRP A 98 11.53 -1.14 -2.77
N GLN A 99 12.52 -0.99 -1.90
CA GLN A 99 12.49 -1.55 -0.55
C GLN A 99 13.01 -0.49 0.42
N GLN A 100 12.33 -0.35 1.55
CA GLN A 100 12.77 0.53 2.61
C GLN A 100 14.07 -0.07 3.17
N GLN A 101 15.16 0.68 3.03
CA GLN A 101 16.39 0.34 3.71
C GLN A 101 16.16 0.57 5.20
N LYS A 102 15.85 -0.51 5.94
CA LYS A 102 15.86 -0.49 7.40
C LYS A 102 17.29 -0.13 7.81
N GLN A 103 17.52 1.14 8.14
CA GLN A 103 18.76 1.52 8.80
C GLN A 103 18.86 0.66 10.06
N PRO A 104 19.95 -0.10 10.27
CA PRO A 104 20.11 -0.84 11.51
C PRO A 104 20.08 0.18 12.64
N ARG A 105 19.04 0.11 13.49
CA ARG A 105 19.06 0.81 14.77
C ARG A 105 20.22 0.21 15.55
N HIS A 106 21.32 0.95 15.61
CA HIS A 106 22.52 0.65 16.38
C HIS A 106 22.26 0.92 17.86
#